data_AF-A0A6N7I341-F1
#
_entry.id   AF-A0A6N7I341-F1
#
_cell.length_a   1.000
_cell.length_b   1.000
_cell.length_c   1.000
_cell.angle_alpha   90.00
_cell.angle_beta   90.00
_cell.angle_gamma   90.00
#
_symmetry.space_group_name_H-M   'P 1'
#
loop_
_entity.id
_entity.type
_entity.pdbx_description
1 polymer ?
#
loop_
_entity_poly.entity_id
_entity_poly.type
_entity_poly.pdbx_seq_one_letter_code
_entity_poly.pdbx_strand_id
1 'polypeptide(L)'
;MFLVVLALLAGTTAMPTSEQAQQLRNLVDRTGTGNLTELGTTEFTGIYYDSRTEGNTVTIAQAEPHNPAVTATALNQAATVALDAPHG
;
A
#
# COMPACT_ATOMS: atom_id res chain seq x y z
N MET A 1 18.24 -6.04 11.54
CA MET A 1 18.58 -5.01 10.54
C MET A 1 17.35 -4.14 10.38
N PHE A 2 17.33 -2.93 10.95
CA PHE A 2 16.16 -2.05 10.90
C PHE A 2 16.12 -1.38 9.51
N LEU A 3 15.02 -1.58 8.79
CA LEU A 3 14.79 -1.08 7.45
C LEU A 3 14.18 0.32 7.61
N VAL A 4 14.95 1.38 7.36
CA VAL A 4 14.47 2.76 7.50
C VAL A 4 13.64 3.11 6.26
N VAL A 5 12.35 2.75 6.29
CA VAL A 5 11.32 3.32 5.42
C VAL A 5 10.73 4.52 6.16
N LEU A 6 10.84 5.72 5.59
CA LEU A 6 10.37 6.93 6.28
C LEU A 6 8.88 7.21 6.03
N ALA A 7 8.30 6.68 4.96
CA ALA A 7 6.88 6.81 4.68
C ALA A 7 6.31 5.44 4.29
N LEU A 8 5.53 4.89 5.21
CA LEU A 8 4.71 3.71 5.00
C LEU A 8 3.26 4.14 5.23
N LEU A 9 2.43 4.01 4.21
CA LEU A 9 1.00 4.23 4.33
C LEU A 9 0.32 2.87 4.22
N ALA A 10 -0.51 2.54 5.21
CA ALA A 10 -1.40 1.41 5.14
C ALA A 10 -2.83 1.91 5.40
N GLY A 11 -3.74 1.62 4.48
CA GLY A 11 -5.13 2.00 4.56
C GLY A 11 -6.02 0.80 4.37
N THR A 12 -7.04 0.66 5.21
CA THR A 12 -8.00 -0.44 5.13
C THR A 12 -9.40 0.09 4.93
N THR A 13 -10.12 -0.45 3.94
CA THR A 13 -11.50 -0.08 3.63
C THR A 13 -12.39 -1.33 3.61
N ALA A 14 -13.45 -1.33 4.42
CA ALA A 14 -14.49 -2.34 4.35
C ALA A 14 -15.54 -1.94 3.30
N MET A 15 -15.83 -2.86 2.39
CA MET A 15 -16.85 -2.73 1.35
C MET A 15 -18.13 -3.48 1.75
N PRO A 16 -19.29 -3.14 1.17
CA PRO A 16 -20.53 -3.87 1.43
C PRO A 16 -20.47 -5.34 1.02
N THR A 17 -19.72 -5.68 -0.05
CA THR A 17 -19.55 -7.07 -0.51
C THR A 17 -18.09 -7.40 -0.84
N SER A 18 -17.76 -8.69 -0.84
CA SER A 18 -16.46 -9.20 -1.30
C SER A 18 -16.20 -8.93 -2.78
N GLU A 19 -17.25 -8.95 -3.61
CA GLU A 19 -17.14 -8.60 -5.03
C GLU A 19 -16.72 -7.13 -5.20
N GLN A 20 -17.30 -6.22 -4.42
CA GLN A 20 -16.94 -4.81 -4.45
C GLN A 20 -15.52 -4.57 -3.89
N ALA A 21 -15.11 -5.33 -2.87
CA ALA A 21 -13.74 -5.31 -2.38
C ALA A 21 -12.75 -5.77 -3.47
N GLN A 22 -13.08 -6.84 -4.20
CA GLN A 22 -12.27 -7.30 -5.32
C GLN A 22 -12.23 -6.28 -6.47
N GLN A 23 -13.34 -5.62 -6.78
CA GLN A 23 -13.40 -4.56 -7.79
C GLN A 23 -12.53 -3.36 -7.40
N LEU A 24 -12.58 -2.94 -6.14
CA LEU A 24 -11.72 -1.88 -5.63
C LEU A 24 -10.24 -2.29 -5.74
N ARG A 25 -9.88 -3.50 -5.28
CA ARG A 25 -8.52 -4.03 -5.43
C ARG A 25 -8.05 -4.00 -6.89
N ASN A 26 -8.87 -4.52 -7.79
CA ASN A 26 -8.54 -4.53 -9.22
C ASN A 26 -8.39 -3.11 -9.80
N LEU A 27 -9.06 -2.10 -9.24
CA LEU A 27 -8.92 -0.72 -9.66
C LEU A 27 -7.61 -0.09 -9.16
N VAL A 28 -7.22 -0.36 -7.92
CA VAL A 28 -6.00 0.19 -7.31
C VAL A 28 -4.73 -0.52 -7.78
N ASP A 29 -4.80 -1.82 -8.08
CA ASP A 29 -3.66 -2.62 -8.57
C ASP A 29 -3.32 -2.34 -10.04
N ARG A 30 -4.08 -1.45 -10.70
CA ARG A 30 -3.74 -0.98 -12.05
C ARG A 30 -2.59 -0.01 -11.98
N THR A 31 -1.43 -0.47 -12.46
CA THR A 31 -0.20 0.31 -12.60
C THR A 31 -0.42 1.66 -13.28
N GLY A 32 0.18 2.72 -12.73
CA GLY A 32 0.21 4.06 -13.32
C GLY A 32 -1.08 4.86 -13.16
N THR A 33 -2.01 4.42 -12.32
CA THR A 33 -3.29 5.13 -12.16
C THR A 33 -3.23 6.24 -11.11
N GLY A 34 -2.23 6.26 -10.22
CA GLY A 34 -2.16 7.28 -9.14
C GLY A 34 -3.49 7.40 -8.37
N ASN A 35 -4.24 6.29 -8.31
CA ASN A 35 -5.69 6.31 -8.05
C ASN A 35 -6.03 6.65 -6.59
N LEU A 36 -5.04 6.62 -5.71
CA LEU A 36 -5.16 7.16 -4.37
C LEU A 36 -4.46 8.51 -4.38
N THR A 37 -5.22 9.59 -4.32
CA THR A 37 -4.64 10.89 -3.99
C THR A 37 -4.38 10.88 -2.49
N GLU A 38 -3.11 10.82 -2.10
CA GLU A 38 -2.74 10.82 -0.69
C GLU A 38 -2.98 12.20 -0.08
N LEU A 39 -3.63 12.23 1.08
CA LEU A 39 -3.76 13.43 1.90
C LEU A 39 -2.50 13.54 2.77
N GLY A 40 -1.42 14.11 2.23
CA GLY A 40 -0.15 14.24 2.95
C GLY A 40 0.90 15.08 2.22
N THR A 41 2.06 15.28 2.86
CA THR A 41 3.21 16.00 2.28
C THR A 41 4.17 15.07 1.54
N THR A 42 4.01 13.76 1.66
CA THR A 42 4.82 12.77 0.96
C THR A 42 4.17 12.44 -0.37
N GLU A 43 4.91 12.61 -1.46
CA GLU A 43 4.50 12.15 -2.78
C GLU A 43 4.74 10.65 -2.88
N PHE A 44 3.66 9.91 -3.09
CA PHE A 44 3.65 8.47 -3.22
C PHE A 44 3.53 8.14 -4.71
N THR A 45 4.51 7.42 -5.24
CA THR A 45 4.68 7.16 -6.68
C THR A 45 3.86 5.98 -7.19
N GLY A 46 3.41 5.11 -6.29
CA GLY A 46 2.75 3.84 -6.58
C GLY A 46 3.71 2.74 -7.02
N ILE A 47 5.04 2.94 -6.90
CA ILE A 47 6.04 1.99 -7.39
C ILE A 47 6.24 0.82 -6.41
N TYR A 48 6.37 1.10 -5.11
CA TYR A 48 6.60 0.08 -4.08
C TYR A 48 5.35 -0.11 -3.25
N TYR A 49 4.46 -0.94 -3.77
CA TYR A 49 3.08 -1.06 -3.33
C TYR A 49 2.69 -2.53 -3.22
N ASP A 50 1.77 -2.84 -2.31
CA ASP A 50 1.11 -4.15 -2.23
C ASP A 50 -0.35 -3.99 -1.75
N SER A 51 -1.19 -4.97 -2.06
CA SER A 51 -2.60 -4.96 -1.65
C SER A 51 -3.12 -6.35 -1.35
N ARG A 52 -4.09 -6.42 -0.43
CA ARG A 52 -4.78 -7.66 -0.07
C ARG A 52 -6.26 -7.43 0.09
N THR A 53 -7.03 -8.45 -0.27
CA THR A 53 -8.45 -8.53 0.06
C THR A 53 -8.67 -9.66 1.05
N GLU A 54 -9.36 -9.39 2.15
CA GLU A 54 -9.80 -10.37 3.12
C GLU A 54 -11.32 -10.19 3.33
N GLY A 55 -12.11 -11.14 2.83
CA GLY A 55 -13.56 -11.05 2.83
C GLY A 55 -14.06 -9.84 2.03
N ASN A 56 -14.70 -8.89 2.71
CA ASN A 56 -15.18 -7.64 2.15
C ASN A 56 -14.24 -6.45 2.41
N THR A 57 -13.03 -6.70 2.91
CA THR A 57 -12.09 -5.65 3.30
C THR A 57 -10.90 -5.63 2.35
N VAL A 58 -10.46 -4.43 1.94
CA VAL A 58 -9.25 -4.22 1.14
C VAL A 58 -8.24 -3.45 1.97
N THR A 59 -7.03 -3.98 2.06
CA THR A 59 -5.88 -3.31 2.66
C THR A 59 -4.89 -2.98 1.56
N ILE A 60 -4.41 -1.75 1.58
CA ILE A 60 -3.48 -1.19 0.62
C ILE A 60 -2.28 -0.66 1.39
N ALA A 61 -1.08 -1.04 0.97
CA ALA A 61 0.16 -0.58 1.57
C ALA A 61 1.12 -0.03 0.51
N GLN A 62 1.80 1.07 0.85
CA GLN A 62 2.82 1.66 0.00
C GLN A 62 4.00 2.18 0.81
N ALA A 63 5.20 1.99 0.26
CA ALA A 63 6.46 2.45 0.84
C ALA A 63 7.18 3.42 -0.11
N GLU A 64 7.82 4.45 0.44
CA GLU A 64 8.66 5.35 -0.35
C GLU A 64 10.06 5.53 0.25
N PRO A 65 11.11 5.62 -0.60
CA PRO A 65 12.45 5.84 -0.14
C PRO A 65 12.66 7.32 0.19
N HIS A 66 13.00 7.61 1.44
CA HIS A 66 13.55 8.92 1.81
C HIS A 66 15.08 8.97 1.72
N ASN A 67 15.72 7.82 1.49
CA ASN A 67 17.15 7.70 1.26
C ASN A 67 17.38 6.84 0.00
N PRO A 68 18.15 7.31 -0.99
CA PRO A 68 18.45 6.54 -2.20
C PRO A 68 19.22 5.23 -1.93
N ALA A 69 19.75 5.03 -0.72
CA ALA A 69 20.38 3.78 -0.30
C ALA A 69 19.37 2.65 0.00
N VAL A 70 18.07 2.94 0.15
CA VAL A 70 17.06 1.90 0.36
C VAL A 70 16.78 1.19 -0.97
N THR A 71 16.95 -0.12 -0.98
CA THR A 71 16.77 -0.91 -2.21
C THR A 71 15.28 -1.09 -2.55
N ALA A 72 14.98 -1.25 -3.84
CA ALA A 72 13.64 -1.61 -4.32
C ALA A 72 13.07 -2.86 -3.64
N THR A 73 13.90 -3.89 -3.44
CA THR A 73 13.50 -5.12 -2.73
C THR A 73 13.07 -4.84 -1.30
N ALA A 74 13.80 -3.97 -0.60
CA ALA A 74 13.51 -3.59 0.77
C ALA A 74 12.19 -2.80 0.89
N LEU A 75 11.91 -1.92 -0.08
CA LEU A 75 10.66 -1.15 -0.15
C LEU A 75 9.45 -2.05 -0.45
N ASN A 76 9.57 -2.97 -1.41
CA ASN A 76 8.52 -3.94 -1.71
C ASN A 76 8.23 -4.85 -0.50
N GLN A 77 9.27 -5.34 0.18
CA GLN A 77 9.10 -6.12 1.39
C GLN A 77 8.40 -5.33 2.50
N ALA A 78 8.73 -4.04 2.65
CA ALA A 78 8.07 -3.19 3.64
C ALA A 78 6.58 -3.02 3.33
N ALA A 79 6.21 -2.79 2.07
CA ALA A 79 4.81 -2.72 1.65
C ALA A 79 4.06 -4.03 1.95
N THR A 80 4.64 -5.19 1.61
CA THR A 80 4.03 -6.50 1.91
C THR A 80 3.84 -6.74 3.40
N VAL A 81 4.87 -6.47 4.22
CA VAL A 81 4.79 -6.66 5.69
C VAL A 81 3.74 -5.75 6.31
N ALA A 82 3.57 -4.53 5.78
CA ALA A 82 2.59 -3.58 6.27
C ALA A 82 1.14 -4.04 6.08
N LEU A 83 0.87 -4.93 5.14
CA LEU A 83 -0.46 -5.53 4.98
C LEU A 83 -0.89 -6.30 6.23
N ASP A 84 0.06 -6.90 6.95
CA ASP A 84 -0.17 -7.68 8.17
C ASP A 84 -0.10 -6.85 9.46
N ALA A 85 0.19 -5.54 9.34
CA ALA A 85 0.23 -4.66 10.51
C ALA A 85 -1.18 -4.52 11.12
N PRO A 86 -1.32 -4.38 12.45
CA PRO A 86 -2.60 -4.06 13.06
C PRO A 86 -3.07 -2.69 12.55
N HIS A 87 -4.18 -2.68 11.82
CA HIS A 87 -4.86 -1.46 11.40
C HIS A 87 -5.94 -1.15 12.43
N GLY A 88 -5.90 0.05 13.03
CA GLY A 88 -6.78 0.48 14.12
C GLY A 88 -8.21 0.77 13.70
#